data_AF-A0A3P8S049-F1
#
_entry.id   AF-A0A3P8S049-F1
#
_cell.length_a   1.000
_cell.length_b   1.000
_cell.length_c   1.000
_cell.angle_alpha   90.00
_cell.angle_beta   90.00
_cell.angle_gamma   90.00
#
_symmetry.space_group_name_H-M   'P 1'
#
loop_
_entity.id
_entity.type
_entity.pdbx_description
1 polymer ?
#
loop_
_entity_poly.entity_id
_entity_poly.type
_entity_poly.pdbx_seq_one_letter_code
_entity_poly.pdbx_strand_id
1 'polypeptide(L)'
;MTAINAPRDKYSAVWLIFFILGLGTLLPWNFFMTATMYFTDRLKDPPSDIATNQTANVTLQDGDTRNVLESKFNNVMTLCAMVPLLIFTCLNSFIHQRIPQKLRISGSLTVIFVVFLLTAVLVKVDVAPLPFFTLTMIKIVCINSFGAILQSSLFGLAGILPASYTTPIMSGQGLAGTFAAFSMICALASGSRLQDSAFGYFITACVVILLAISSYLTLPKMVRPHSL
;
A
#
# COMPACT_ATOMS: atom_id res chain seq x y z
N MET A 1 -11.51 -31.23 -27.38
CA MET A 1 -12.06 -29.95 -27.88
C MET A 1 -10.92 -28.95 -27.95
N THR A 2 -10.62 -28.50 -29.17
CA THR A 2 -9.40 -27.81 -29.58
C THR A 2 -9.44 -26.32 -29.22
N ALA A 3 -8.47 -25.87 -28.43
CA ALA A 3 -8.24 -24.48 -28.06
C ALA A 3 -7.59 -23.69 -29.22
N ILE A 4 -8.31 -23.52 -30.35
CA ILE A 4 -7.74 -22.95 -31.59
C ILE A 4 -7.93 -21.43 -31.73
N ASN A 5 -8.73 -20.74 -30.91
CA ASN A 5 -8.97 -19.30 -31.10
C ASN A 5 -8.73 -18.44 -29.84
N ALA A 6 -7.62 -18.66 -29.12
CA ALA A 6 -7.13 -17.64 -28.20
C ALA A 6 -6.34 -16.58 -29.01
N PRO A 7 -6.72 -15.28 -28.98
CA PRO A 7 -5.96 -14.25 -29.68
C PRO A 7 -4.52 -14.25 -29.14
N ARG A 8 -3.57 -14.37 -30.05
CA ARG A 8 -2.13 -14.43 -29.75
C ARG A 8 -1.73 -13.08 -29.15
N ASP A 9 -1.38 -13.05 -27.85
CA ASP A 9 -0.90 -11.85 -27.15
C ASP A 9 0.40 -11.37 -27.85
N LYS A 10 0.28 -10.40 -28.76
CA LYS A 10 1.43 -9.81 -29.45
C LYS A 10 2.26 -9.09 -28.38
N TYR A 11 3.50 -9.55 -28.20
CA TYR A 11 4.52 -9.00 -27.28
C TYR A 11 4.36 -9.30 -25.78
N SER A 12 3.50 -10.24 -25.38
CA SER A 12 3.22 -10.50 -23.94
C SER A 12 2.77 -9.24 -23.19
N ALA A 13 2.11 -8.31 -23.89
CA ALA A 13 1.75 -7.01 -23.34
C ALA A 13 0.69 -7.16 -22.25
N VAL A 14 -0.26 -8.09 -22.43
CA VAL A 14 -1.27 -8.38 -21.42
C VAL A 14 -0.64 -9.00 -20.17
N TRP A 15 0.33 -9.92 -20.36
CA TRP A 15 1.13 -10.47 -19.26
C TRP A 15 1.82 -9.37 -18.43
N LEU A 16 2.47 -8.41 -19.10
CA LEU A 16 3.16 -7.30 -18.43
C LEU A 16 2.17 -6.37 -17.71
N ILE A 17 0.99 -6.12 -18.26
CA ILE A 17 -0.04 -5.31 -17.60
C ILE A 17 -0.50 -5.99 -16.29
N PHE A 18 -0.78 -7.30 -16.32
CA PHE A 18 -1.15 -8.05 -15.10
C PHE A 18 -0.02 -8.08 -14.08
N PHE A 19 1.23 -8.14 -14.54
CA PHE A 19 2.41 -8.04 -13.68
C PHE A 19 2.51 -6.67 -12.99
N ILE A 20 2.39 -5.56 -13.74
CA ILE A 20 2.43 -4.20 -13.18
C ILE A 20 1.23 -3.95 -12.25
N LEU A 21 0.05 -4.47 -12.60
CA LEU A 21 -1.12 -4.40 -11.71
C LEU A 21 -0.87 -5.15 -10.40
N GLY A 22 -0.26 -6.33 -10.47
CA GLY A 22 0.14 -7.08 -9.27
C GLY A 22 1.15 -6.31 -8.42
N LEU A 23 2.18 -5.74 -9.05
CA LEU A 23 3.14 -4.87 -8.38
C LEU A 23 2.45 -3.70 -7.66
N GLY A 24 1.50 -3.03 -8.33
CA GLY A 24 0.77 -1.89 -7.81
C GLY A 24 -0.17 -2.18 -6.64
N THR A 25 -0.55 -3.44 -6.38
CA THR A 25 -1.44 -3.75 -5.24
C THR A 25 -0.70 -3.92 -3.92
N LEU A 26 0.48 -4.57 -3.92
CA LEU A 26 1.23 -4.81 -2.67
C LEU A 26 2.39 -3.86 -2.45
N LEU A 27 2.99 -3.27 -3.49
CA LEU A 27 4.14 -2.38 -3.31
C LEU A 27 3.83 -1.19 -2.40
N PRO A 28 2.68 -0.50 -2.53
CA PRO A 28 2.35 0.60 -1.63
C PRO A 28 2.23 0.13 -0.17
N TRP A 29 1.54 -0.99 0.08
CA TRP A 29 1.39 -1.55 1.42
C TRP A 29 2.73 -1.99 2.01
N ASN A 30 3.58 -2.65 1.21
CA ASN A 30 4.90 -3.08 1.64
C ASN A 30 5.77 -1.88 2.04
N PHE A 31 5.76 -0.81 1.25
CA PHE A 31 6.46 0.42 1.60
C PHE A 31 5.90 1.13 2.82
N PHE A 32 4.59 1.08 3.01
CA PHE A 32 3.97 1.59 4.23
C PHE A 32 4.46 0.80 5.46
N MET A 33 4.50 -0.53 5.38
CA MET A 33 5.06 -1.39 6.43
C MET A 33 6.55 -1.11 6.67
N THR A 34 7.35 -0.92 5.63
CA THR A 34 8.77 -0.53 5.77
C THR A 34 8.93 0.83 6.45
N ALA A 35 8.01 1.76 6.20
CA ALA A 35 7.99 3.08 6.83
C ALA A 35 7.49 3.07 8.29
N THR A 36 7.13 1.91 8.87
CA THR A 36 6.69 1.80 10.28
C THR A 36 7.67 2.44 11.25
N MET A 37 8.98 2.26 11.04
CA MET A 37 10.02 2.88 11.89
C MET A 37 9.95 4.41 11.85
N TYR A 38 9.59 5.00 10.71
CA TYR A 38 9.39 6.43 10.60
C TYR A 38 8.15 6.89 11.37
N PHE A 39 7.04 6.15 11.27
CA PHE A 39 5.82 6.50 11.98
C PHE A 39 5.99 6.41 13.50
N THR A 40 6.61 5.34 14.00
CA THR A 40 6.87 5.16 15.43
C THR A 40 7.83 6.21 15.97
N ASP A 41 8.88 6.55 15.22
CA ASP A 41 9.82 7.59 15.62
C ASP A 41 9.16 8.98 15.66
N ARG A 42 8.28 9.29 14.71
CA ARG A 42 7.51 10.55 14.69
C ARG A 42 6.44 10.64 15.77
N LEU A 43 6.03 9.51 16.35
CA LEU A 43 5.07 9.42 17.46
C LEU A 43 5.74 9.56 18.82
N LYS A 44 7.08 9.56 18.90
CA LYS A 44 7.79 9.81 20.15
C LYS A 44 7.60 11.27 20.56
N ASP A 45 7.22 11.49 21.81
CA ASP A 45 7.23 12.84 22.37
C ASP A 45 8.65 13.43 22.31
N PRO A 46 8.82 14.76 22.11
CA PRO A 46 10.10 15.40 22.31
C PRO A 46 10.59 15.03 23.73
N PRO A 47 11.91 14.83 23.94
CA PRO A 47 12.42 14.65 25.27
C PRO A 47 11.92 15.83 26.09
N SER A 48 11.12 15.54 27.11
CA SER A 48 10.78 16.51 28.11
C SER A 48 12.09 16.84 28.82
N ASP A 49 12.78 17.89 28.36
CA ASP A 49 13.81 18.58 29.11
C ASP A 49 13.14 19.24 30.32
N ILE A 50 12.66 18.40 31.25
CA ILE A 50 12.48 18.83 32.62
C ILE A 50 13.88 18.79 33.23
N ALA A 51 14.65 19.84 32.94
CA ALA A 51 15.71 20.27 33.82
C ALA A 51 15.08 20.78 35.12
N THR A 52 14.51 19.88 35.94
CA THR A 52 14.08 20.20 37.30
C THR A 52 15.31 20.22 38.19
N ASN A 53 15.81 21.43 38.42
CA ASN A 53 16.54 21.76 39.64
C ASN A 53 15.59 21.61 40.86
N GLN A 54 15.22 20.39 41.22
CA GLN A 54 14.45 20.13 42.43
C GLN A 54 15.00 18.90 43.15
N THR A 55 15.79 19.20 44.18
CA THR A 55 16.06 18.38 45.36
C THR A 55 14.74 17.88 45.97
N ALA A 56 14.33 16.65 45.65
CA ALA A 56 13.38 15.93 46.48
C ALA A 56 13.51 14.42 46.25
N ASN A 57 13.66 13.73 47.37
CA ASN A 57 13.70 12.28 47.54
C ASN A 57 12.37 11.67 47.02
N VAL A 58 12.35 11.22 45.77
CA VAL A 58 11.22 10.47 45.18
C VAL A 58 11.80 9.27 44.46
N THR A 59 11.40 8.08 44.91
CA THR A 59 11.67 6.80 44.27
C THR A 59 11.46 6.91 42.77
N LEU A 60 12.49 6.54 42.00
CA LEU A 60 12.54 6.50 40.54
C LEU A 60 11.29 5.82 39.96
N GLN A 61 10.26 6.60 39.67
CA GLN A 61 9.25 6.22 38.70
C GLN A 61 9.79 6.69 37.36
N ASP A 62 10.70 5.87 36.81
CA ASP A 62 11.14 5.91 35.43
C ASP A 62 9.88 5.77 34.56
N GLY A 63 9.30 6.92 34.25
CA GLY A 63 8.01 7.05 33.62
C GLY A 63 8.11 6.54 32.19
N ASP A 64 7.73 5.29 32.03
CA ASP A 64 7.48 4.45 30.86
C ASP A 64 6.54 5.09 29.79
N THR A 65 6.64 6.40 29.59
CA THR A 65 5.79 7.22 28.71
C THR A 65 6.24 7.11 27.25
N ARG A 66 7.47 6.65 26.99
CA ARG A 66 7.94 6.30 25.64
C ARG A 66 7.23 5.06 25.04
N ASN A 67 6.50 4.28 25.83
CA ASN A 67 6.16 2.91 25.45
C ASN A 67 4.73 2.65 24.98
N VAL A 68 3.73 3.48 25.30
CA VAL A 68 2.33 3.08 25.05
C VAL A 68 1.92 3.23 23.57
N LEU A 69 2.20 4.38 22.95
CA LEU A 69 1.75 4.67 21.58
C LEU A 69 2.59 3.93 20.53
N GLU A 70 3.91 3.81 20.76
CA GLU A 70 4.83 3.00 19.95
C GLU A 70 4.47 1.50 20.04
N SER A 71 4.29 0.96 21.25
CA SER A 71 3.91 -0.45 21.45
C SER A 71 2.52 -0.77 20.89
N LYS A 72 1.57 0.16 20.96
CA LYS A 72 0.25 -0.01 20.37
C LYS A 72 0.23 0.22 18.85
N PHE A 73 1.18 0.97 18.27
CA PHE A 73 1.14 1.33 16.85
C PHE A 73 1.10 0.10 15.93
N ASN A 74 2.00 -0.86 16.15
CA ASN A 74 2.06 -2.08 15.32
C ASN A 74 0.80 -2.93 15.47
N ASN A 75 0.30 -3.06 16.70
CA ASN A 75 -0.91 -3.82 17.00
C ASN A 75 -2.15 -3.18 16.37
N VAL A 76 -2.31 -1.86 16.52
CA VAL A 76 -3.43 -1.10 15.96
C VAL A 76 -3.34 -1.04 14.45
N MET A 77 -2.15 -0.81 13.87
CA MET A 77 -1.93 -0.88 12.42
C MET A 77 -2.37 -2.24 11.87
N THR A 78 -1.96 -3.33 12.50
CA THR A 78 -2.31 -4.68 12.06
C THR A 78 -3.81 -4.92 12.13
N LEU A 79 -4.48 -4.53 13.22
CA LEU A 79 -5.94 -4.62 13.34
C LEU A 79 -6.66 -3.76 12.29
N CYS A 80 -6.23 -2.51 12.12
CA CYS A 80 -6.75 -1.59 11.11
C CYS A 80 -6.47 -2.03 9.68
N ALA A 81 -5.50 -2.91 9.45
CA ALA A 81 -5.25 -3.51 8.14
C ALA A 81 -6.08 -4.76 7.91
N MET A 82 -5.99 -5.74 8.82
CA MET A 82 -6.58 -7.07 8.63
C MET A 82 -8.11 -7.07 8.76
N VAL A 83 -8.69 -6.29 9.67
CA VAL A 83 -10.14 -6.25 9.86
C VAL A 83 -10.84 -5.68 8.62
N PRO A 84 -10.46 -4.50 8.09
CA PRO A 84 -11.07 -4.00 6.86
C PRO A 84 -10.76 -4.87 5.66
N LEU A 85 -9.54 -5.41 5.54
CA LEU A 85 -9.18 -6.32 4.46
C LEU A 85 -10.15 -7.52 4.42
N LEU A 86 -10.40 -8.15 5.57
CA LEU A 86 -11.30 -9.31 5.68
C LEU A 86 -12.75 -8.92 5.36
N ILE A 87 -13.27 -7.86 5.99
CA ILE A 87 -14.65 -7.39 5.79
C ILE A 87 -14.88 -7.05 4.31
N PHE A 88 -14.00 -6.25 3.71
CA PHE A 88 -14.15 -5.84 2.32
C PHE A 88 -13.92 -7.00 1.36
N THR A 89 -13.04 -7.96 1.65
CA THR A 89 -12.91 -9.18 0.82
C THR A 89 -14.20 -9.99 0.83
N CYS A 90 -14.85 -10.16 1.98
CA CYS A 90 -16.14 -10.83 2.10
C CYS A 90 -17.27 -10.05 1.39
N LEU A 91 -17.40 -8.75 1.67
CA LEU A 91 -18.42 -7.88 1.05
C LEU A 91 -18.25 -7.80 -0.45
N ASN A 92 -17.01 -7.85 -0.92
CA ASN A 92 -16.70 -7.76 -2.33
C ASN A 92 -17.27 -8.94 -3.15
N SER A 93 -17.48 -10.09 -2.52
CA SER A 93 -18.22 -11.22 -3.08
C SER A 93 -19.67 -10.85 -3.41
N PHE A 94 -20.31 -9.95 -2.66
CA PHE A 94 -21.65 -9.45 -2.98
C PHE A 94 -21.59 -8.26 -3.96
N ILE A 95 -20.60 -7.38 -3.80
CA ILE A 95 -20.45 -6.17 -4.63
C ILE A 95 -20.09 -6.51 -6.09
N HIS A 96 -19.49 -7.68 -6.37
CA HIS A 96 -19.09 -8.05 -7.74
C HIS A 96 -20.27 -8.15 -8.71
N GLN A 97 -21.46 -8.44 -8.22
CA GLN A 97 -22.66 -8.53 -9.06
C GLN A 97 -23.22 -7.15 -9.44
N ARG A 98 -22.91 -6.10 -8.68
CA ARG A 98 -23.53 -4.78 -8.81
C ARG A 98 -22.67 -3.75 -9.52
N ILE A 99 -21.34 -3.84 -9.43
CA ILE A 99 -20.43 -2.81 -9.94
C ILE A 99 -19.56 -3.37 -11.07
N PRO A 100 -19.48 -2.71 -12.24
CA PRO A 100 -18.64 -3.17 -13.33
C PRO A 100 -17.17 -3.22 -12.92
N GLN A 101 -16.49 -4.31 -13.31
CA GLN A 101 -15.11 -4.60 -12.92
C GLN A 101 -14.12 -3.49 -13.31
N LYS A 102 -14.36 -2.82 -14.45
CA LYS A 102 -13.54 -1.69 -14.90
C LYS A 102 -13.54 -0.52 -13.93
N LEU A 103 -14.72 -0.20 -13.41
CA LEU A 103 -14.88 0.88 -12.45
C LEU A 103 -14.29 0.50 -11.08
N ARG A 104 -14.42 -0.77 -10.68
CA ARG A 104 -13.83 -1.27 -9.43
C ARG A 104 -12.32 -1.18 -9.43
N ILE A 105 -11.65 -1.71 -10.46
CA ILE A 105 -10.19 -1.72 -10.56
C ILE A 105 -9.65 -0.29 -10.71
N SER A 106 -10.14 0.47 -11.70
CA SER A 106 -9.66 1.84 -11.91
C SER A 106 -9.96 2.76 -10.73
N GLY A 107 -11.13 2.61 -10.11
CA GLY A 107 -11.54 3.39 -8.95
C GLY A 107 -10.70 3.10 -7.71
N SER A 108 -10.45 1.83 -7.38
CA SER A 108 -9.62 1.47 -6.22
C SER A 108 -8.18 1.91 -6.40
N LEU A 109 -7.58 1.74 -7.59
CA LEU A 109 -6.25 2.26 -7.91
C LEU A 109 -6.17 3.79 -7.73
N THR A 110 -7.19 4.53 -8.18
CA THR A 110 -7.25 5.99 -8.03
C THR A 110 -7.35 6.42 -6.56
N VAL A 111 -8.18 5.75 -5.76
CA VAL A 111 -8.30 6.06 -4.33
C VAL A 111 -7.00 5.75 -3.59
N ILE A 112 -6.37 4.59 -3.86
CA ILE A 112 -5.08 4.22 -3.26
C ILE A 112 -4.01 5.27 -3.64
N PHE A 113 -3.97 5.72 -4.91
CA PHE A 113 -3.07 6.79 -5.34
C PHE A 113 -3.24 8.07 -4.52
N VAL A 114 -4.48 8.56 -4.38
CA VAL A 114 -4.77 9.79 -3.62
C VAL A 114 -4.36 9.63 -2.15
N VAL A 115 -4.65 8.50 -1.53
CA VAL A 115 -4.30 8.25 -0.12
C VAL A 115 -2.77 8.20 0.07
N PHE A 116 -2.03 7.59 -0.87
CA PHE A 116 -0.56 7.58 -0.83
C PHE A 116 0.04 8.96 -1.08
N LEU A 117 -0.53 9.74 -2.00
CA LEU A 117 -0.12 11.13 -2.24
C LEU A 117 -0.33 11.98 -0.97
N LEU A 118 -1.49 11.85 -0.32
CA LEU A 118 -1.77 12.50 0.97
C LEU A 118 -0.83 12.03 2.07
N THR A 119 -0.30 10.82 1.98
CA THR A 119 0.69 10.29 2.94
C THR A 119 2.07 10.89 2.68
N ALA A 120 2.49 10.99 1.43
CA ALA A 120 3.74 11.68 1.06
C ALA A 120 3.75 13.16 1.50
N VAL A 121 2.62 13.87 1.35
CA VAL A 121 2.47 15.26 1.84
C VAL A 121 2.52 15.30 3.36
N LEU A 122 1.79 14.40 4.05
CA LEU A 122 1.77 14.34 5.52
C LEU A 122 3.17 14.10 6.11
N VAL A 123 4.06 13.41 5.39
CA VAL A 123 5.45 13.20 5.83
C VAL A 123 6.24 14.51 5.99
N LYS A 124 5.93 15.54 5.19
CA LYS A 124 6.61 16.84 5.22
C LYS A 124 5.88 17.89 6.07
N VAL A 125 4.60 17.70 6.37
CA VAL A 125 3.81 18.63 7.20
C VAL A 125 3.96 18.26 8.67
N ASP A 126 4.30 19.24 9.52
CA ASP A 126 4.34 19.06 10.97
C ASP A 126 2.94 19.08 11.58
N VAL A 127 2.54 17.92 12.10
CA VAL A 127 1.27 17.67 12.76
C VAL A 127 1.53 17.06 14.12
N ALA A 128 0.67 17.39 15.10
CA ALA A 128 0.81 16.82 16.45
C ALA A 128 0.67 15.28 16.45
N PRO A 129 1.26 14.57 17.43
CA PRO A 129 1.32 13.10 17.43
C PRO A 129 -0.04 12.39 17.40
N LEU A 130 -1.03 12.88 18.18
CA LEU A 130 -2.38 12.29 18.24
C LEU A 130 -3.18 12.41 16.92
N PRO A 131 -3.30 13.60 16.29
CA PRO A 131 -3.95 13.70 14.99
C PRO A 131 -3.15 13.00 13.89
N PHE A 132 -1.82 12.97 13.95
CA PHE A 132 -0.99 12.20 13.02
C PHE A 132 -1.30 10.70 13.11
N PHE A 133 -1.36 10.13 14.31
CA PHE A 133 -1.73 8.74 14.56
C PHE A 133 -3.11 8.43 13.98
N THR A 134 -4.11 9.24 14.33
CA THR A 134 -5.50 9.02 13.92
C THR A 134 -5.67 9.09 12.40
N LEU A 135 -5.10 10.11 11.76
CA LEU A 135 -5.10 10.24 10.31
C LEU A 135 -4.38 9.07 9.62
N THR A 136 -3.28 8.61 10.19
CA THR A 136 -2.53 7.46 9.66
C THR A 136 -3.36 6.17 9.74
N MET A 137 -4.07 5.92 10.85
CA MET A 137 -4.95 4.76 11.00
C MET A 137 -6.14 4.80 10.05
N ILE A 138 -6.77 5.97 9.87
CA ILE A 138 -7.86 6.14 8.88
C ILE A 138 -7.34 5.81 7.47
N LYS A 139 -6.15 6.30 7.10
CA LYS A 139 -5.53 5.99 5.82
C LYS A 139 -5.25 4.48 5.66
N ILE A 140 -4.73 3.81 6.68
CA ILE A 140 -4.50 2.34 6.66
C ILE A 140 -5.79 1.59 6.39
N VAL A 141 -6.88 1.96 7.07
CA VAL A 141 -8.21 1.37 6.88
C VAL A 141 -8.67 1.56 5.44
N CYS A 142 -8.54 2.79 4.90
CA CYS A 142 -8.89 3.07 3.51
C CYS A 142 -8.05 2.24 2.52
N ILE A 143 -6.72 2.21 2.68
CA ILE A 143 -5.80 1.46 1.81
C ILE A 143 -6.17 -0.02 1.78
N ASN A 144 -6.39 -0.64 2.94
CA ASN A 144 -6.72 -2.06 3.02
C ASN A 144 -8.12 -2.38 2.46
N SER A 145 -9.08 -1.47 2.65
CA SER A 145 -10.44 -1.62 2.10
C SER A 145 -10.44 -1.60 0.57
N PHE A 146 -9.82 -0.58 -0.03
CA PHE A 146 -9.72 -0.47 -1.49
C PHE A 146 -8.73 -1.48 -2.07
N GLY A 147 -7.68 -1.84 -1.33
CA GLY A 147 -6.72 -2.90 -1.66
C GLY A 147 -7.38 -4.26 -1.76
N ALA A 148 -8.27 -4.60 -0.81
CA ALA A 148 -9.08 -5.82 -0.88
C ALA A 148 -9.96 -5.85 -2.13
N ILE A 149 -10.65 -4.75 -2.45
CA ILE A 149 -11.47 -4.63 -3.67
C ILE A 149 -10.61 -4.77 -4.94
N LEU A 150 -9.43 -4.15 -4.97
CA LEU A 150 -8.51 -4.22 -6.10
C LEU A 150 -8.01 -5.65 -6.32
N GLN A 151 -7.47 -6.28 -5.27
CA GLN A 151 -6.87 -7.61 -5.34
C GLN A 151 -7.90 -8.66 -5.76
N SER A 152 -9.07 -8.66 -5.11
CA SER A 152 -10.17 -9.55 -5.47
C SER A 152 -10.71 -9.32 -6.89
N SER A 153 -10.77 -8.07 -7.36
CA SER A 153 -11.19 -7.76 -8.74
C SER A 153 -10.15 -8.20 -9.77
N LEU A 154 -8.87 -8.16 -9.43
CA LEU A 154 -7.77 -8.63 -10.29
C LEU A 154 -7.76 -10.15 -10.40
N PHE A 155 -7.88 -10.87 -9.28
CA PHE A 155 -8.00 -12.33 -9.30
C PHE A 155 -9.32 -12.79 -9.93
N GLY A 156 -10.41 -12.03 -9.76
CA GLY A 156 -11.66 -12.24 -10.51
C GLY A 156 -11.48 -12.07 -12.02
N LEU A 157 -10.65 -11.11 -12.47
CA LEU A 157 -10.31 -10.96 -13.89
C LEU A 157 -9.51 -12.16 -14.40
N ALA A 158 -8.48 -12.53 -13.65
CA ALA A 158 -7.57 -13.60 -14.01
C ALA A 158 -8.28 -14.96 -14.06
N GLY A 159 -9.31 -15.17 -13.24
CA GLY A 159 -10.13 -16.37 -13.25
C GLY A 159 -11.00 -16.55 -14.51
N ILE A 160 -11.26 -15.49 -15.27
CA ILE A 160 -11.98 -15.54 -16.55
C ILE A 160 -11.00 -15.83 -17.71
N LEU A 161 -9.72 -15.52 -17.51
CA LEU A 161 -8.64 -15.73 -18.47
C LEU A 161 -7.97 -17.09 -18.26
N PRO A 162 -7.17 -17.60 -19.22
CA PRO A 162 -6.35 -18.79 -19.01
C PRO A 162 -5.50 -18.69 -17.74
N ALA A 163 -5.31 -19.80 -17.01
CA ALA A 163 -4.59 -19.84 -15.74
C ALA A 163 -3.18 -19.19 -15.77
N SER A 164 -2.58 -19.13 -16.96
CA SER A 164 -1.32 -18.43 -17.22
C SER A 164 -1.34 -16.92 -16.90
N TYR A 165 -2.51 -16.28 -16.74
CA TYR A 165 -2.64 -14.86 -16.40
C TYR A 165 -2.76 -14.56 -14.89
N THR A 166 -2.87 -15.59 -14.04
CA THR A 166 -2.79 -15.43 -12.58
C THR A 166 -1.33 -15.35 -12.11
N THR A 167 -0.44 -16.13 -12.74
CA THR A 167 1.00 -16.16 -12.44
C THR A 167 1.69 -14.78 -12.49
N PRO A 168 1.45 -13.91 -13.49
CA PRO A 168 2.06 -12.57 -13.56
C PRO A 168 1.61 -11.70 -12.40
N ILE A 169 0.33 -11.78 -11.99
CA ILE A 169 -0.19 -11.01 -10.84
C ILE A 169 0.57 -11.40 -9.59
N MET A 170 0.67 -12.72 -9.31
CA MET A 170 1.39 -13.23 -8.13
C MET A 170 2.88 -12.92 -8.20
N SER A 171 3.49 -13.00 -9.38
CA SER A 171 4.89 -12.62 -9.60
C SER A 171 5.12 -11.14 -9.31
N GLY A 172 4.23 -10.26 -9.76
CA GLY A 172 4.25 -8.83 -9.44
C GLY A 172 4.14 -8.54 -7.94
N GLN A 173 3.28 -9.29 -7.21
CA GLN A 173 3.23 -9.21 -5.74
C GLN A 173 4.56 -9.59 -5.09
N GLY A 174 5.19 -10.67 -5.59
CA GLY A 174 6.48 -11.12 -5.10
C GLY A 174 7.55 -10.06 -5.30
N LEU A 175 7.63 -9.48 -6.52
CA LEU A 175 8.57 -8.42 -6.83
C LEU A 175 8.33 -7.17 -5.98
N ALA A 176 7.07 -6.83 -5.66
CA ALA A 176 6.76 -5.75 -4.74
C ALA A 176 7.40 -5.94 -3.36
N GLY A 177 7.43 -7.17 -2.85
CA GLY A 177 8.12 -7.52 -1.59
C GLY A 177 9.63 -7.39 -1.71
N THR A 178 10.21 -7.93 -2.78
CA THR A 178 11.65 -7.83 -3.06
C THR A 178 12.10 -6.37 -3.19
N PHE A 179 11.34 -5.55 -3.91
CA PHE A 179 11.65 -4.14 -4.11
C PHE A 179 11.52 -3.33 -2.82
N ALA A 180 10.55 -3.66 -1.96
CA ALA A 180 10.43 -3.07 -0.63
C ALA A 180 11.63 -3.41 0.27
N ALA A 181 12.03 -4.69 0.31
CA ALA A 181 13.19 -5.14 1.06
C ALA A 181 14.49 -4.50 0.55
N PHE A 182 14.67 -4.43 -0.77
CA PHE A 182 15.82 -3.77 -1.40
C PHE A 182 15.89 -2.28 -1.01
N SER A 183 14.77 -1.57 -1.10
CA SER A 183 14.71 -0.15 -0.73
C SER A 183 15.00 0.07 0.76
N MET A 184 14.53 -0.83 1.64
CA MET A 184 14.86 -0.81 3.06
C MET A 184 16.36 -0.94 3.30
N ILE A 185 17.02 -1.90 2.63
CA ILE A 185 18.47 -2.09 2.72
C ILE A 185 19.21 -0.85 2.22
N CYS A 186 18.78 -0.28 1.08
CA CYS A 186 19.37 0.95 0.53
C CYS A 186 19.23 2.14 1.49
N ALA A 187 18.09 2.30 2.16
CA ALA A 187 17.89 3.38 3.14
C ALA A 187 18.78 3.20 4.38
N LEU A 188 18.92 1.96 4.88
CA LEU A 188 19.83 1.65 5.97
C LEU A 188 21.29 1.90 5.58
N ALA A 189 21.69 1.47 4.37
CA ALA A 189 23.06 1.65 3.86
C ALA A 189 23.39 3.12 3.58
N SER A 190 22.42 3.92 3.15
CA SER A 190 22.62 5.35 2.89
C SER A 190 22.71 6.19 4.17
N GLY A 191 22.28 5.66 5.32
CA GLY A 191 22.22 6.40 6.59
C GLY A 191 21.28 7.61 6.54
N SER A 192 20.32 7.63 5.60
CA SER A 192 19.42 8.77 5.39
C SER A 192 18.41 8.89 6.54
N ARG A 193 17.98 10.13 6.82
CA ARG A 193 16.96 10.41 7.85
C ARG A 193 15.69 9.61 7.52
N LEU A 194 15.05 9.04 8.55
CA LEU A 194 13.84 8.23 8.42
C LEU A 194 12.74 8.94 7.60
N GLN A 195 12.62 10.26 7.76
CA GLN A 195 11.65 11.09 7.04
C GLN A 195 11.93 11.14 5.53
N ASP A 196 13.17 11.31 5.11
CA ASP A 196 13.53 11.40 3.68
C ASP A 196 13.43 10.02 3.01
N SER A 197 13.82 8.96 3.72
CA SER A 197 13.61 7.57 3.28
C SER A 197 12.12 7.25 3.10
N ALA A 198 11.28 7.58 4.08
CA ALA A 198 9.84 7.37 4.02
C ALA A 198 9.19 8.16 2.88
N PHE A 199 9.62 9.41 2.68
CA PHE A 199 9.17 10.22 1.54
C PHE A 199 9.51 9.54 0.20
N GLY A 200 10.74 9.03 0.05
CA GLY A 200 11.17 8.28 -1.13
C GLY A 200 10.32 7.03 -1.39
N TYR A 201 9.97 6.28 -0.34
CA TYR A 201 9.08 5.11 -0.45
C TYR A 201 7.69 5.49 -0.96
N PHE A 202 7.07 6.53 -0.40
CA PHE A 202 5.72 6.93 -0.80
C PHE A 202 5.67 7.54 -2.21
N ILE A 203 6.69 8.30 -2.61
CA ILE A 203 6.80 8.79 -3.99
C ILE A 203 6.97 7.63 -4.96
N THR A 204 7.81 6.66 -4.63
CA THR A 204 8.01 5.48 -5.49
C THR A 204 6.74 4.65 -5.60
N ALA A 205 5.99 4.48 -4.50
CA ALA A 205 4.65 3.88 -4.55
C ALA A 205 3.71 4.64 -5.49
N CYS A 206 3.68 5.98 -5.43
CA CYS A 206 2.86 6.81 -6.30
C CYS A 206 3.20 6.60 -7.79
N VAL A 207 4.49 6.56 -8.13
CA VAL A 207 4.95 6.29 -9.51
C VAL A 207 4.48 4.92 -9.99
N VAL A 208 4.64 3.88 -9.17
CA VAL A 208 4.20 2.52 -9.50
C VAL A 208 2.68 2.45 -9.68
N ILE A 209 1.91 3.11 -8.81
CA ILE A 209 0.45 3.18 -8.94
C ILE A 209 0.03 3.91 -10.23
N LEU A 210 0.70 5.01 -10.59
CA LEU A 210 0.44 5.73 -11.85
C LEU A 210 0.76 4.86 -13.07
N LEU A 211 1.85 4.09 -13.02
CA LEU A 211 2.17 3.10 -14.06
C LEU A 211 1.10 2.02 -14.14
N ALA A 212 0.58 1.53 -13.01
CA ALA A 212 -0.50 0.55 -12.97
C ALA A 212 -1.82 1.12 -13.54
N ILE A 213 -2.19 2.36 -13.21
CA ILE A 213 -3.35 3.05 -13.79
C ILE A 213 -3.18 3.20 -15.31
N SER A 214 -2.04 3.69 -15.77
CA SER A 214 -1.74 3.87 -17.20
C SER A 214 -1.78 2.55 -17.97
N SER A 215 -1.21 1.49 -17.38
CA SER A 215 -1.26 0.13 -17.93
C SER A 215 -2.70 -0.38 -18.04
N TYR A 216 -3.52 -0.15 -17.01
CA TYR A 216 -4.92 -0.54 -17.01
C TYR A 216 -5.76 0.19 -18.08
N LEU A 217 -5.53 1.50 -18.26
CA LEU A 217 -6.22 2.29 -19.29
C LEU A 217 -5.82 1.91 -20.72
N THR A 218 -4.63 1.35 -20.89
CA THR A 218 -4.13 0.91 -22.21
C THR A 218 -4.70 -0.47 -22.60
N LEU A 219 -5.02 -1.32 -21.62
CA LEU A 219 -5.61 -2.64 -21.82
C LEU A 219 -6.83 -2.66 -22.78
N PRO A 220 -7.87 -1.81 -22.62
CA PRO A 220 -9.02 -1.78 -23.54
C PRO A 220 -8.68 -1.23 -24.95
N LYS A 221 -7.56 -0.52 -25.12
CA LYS A 221 -7.10 -0.08 -26.45
C LYS A 221 -6.41 -1.21 -27.21
N MET A 222 -5.73 -2.13 -26.51
CA MET A 222 -5.07 -3.29 -27.12
C MET A 222 -6.06 -4.40 -27.52
N VAL A 223 -7.19 -4.53 -26.81
CA VAL A 223 -8.23 -5.54 -27.09
C VAL A 223 -9.19 -5.10 -28.20
N ARG A 224 -9.24 -3.82 -28.57
CA ARG A 224 -10.01 -3.37 -29.74
C ARG A 224 -9.27 -3.79 -31.01
N PRO A 225 -9.82 -4.71 -31.83
CA PRO A 225 -9.19 -5.03 -33.11
C PRO A 225 -9.15 -3.77 -33.96
N HIS A 226 -8.05 -3.58 -34.68
CA HIS A 226 -8.12 -2.91 -35.97
C HIS A 226 -9.14 -3.66 -36.82
N SER A 227 -10.39 -3.21 -36.78
CA SER A 227 -11.41 -3.52 -37.75
C SER A 227 -12.27 -2.28 -37.95
N LEU A 228 -11.74 -1.36 -38.74
CA LEU A 228 -12.42 -0.66 -39.82
C LEU A 228 -11.34 -0.09 -40.73
#